data_AF-A0A7Y5RFK8-F1
#
_entry.id   AF-A0A7Y5RFK8-F1
#
_cell.length_a   1.000
_cell.length_b   1.000
_cell.length_c   1.000
_cell.angle_alpha   90.00
_cell.angle_beta   90.00
_cell.angle_gamma   90.00
#
_symmetry.space_group_name_H-M   'P 1'
#
loop_
_entity.id
_entity.type
_entity.pdbx_description
1 polymer ?
#
loop_
_entity_poly.entity_id
_entity_poly.type
_entity_poly.pdbx_seq_one_letter_code
_entity_poly.pdbx_strand_id
1 'polypeptide(L)'
;SPSTRWEMQASGSYELTRGFHVYDMIQNSFTVSYVRPLERNFNEGTGAVRLKYPIRLAAGVRTQSFPNFTQGSSRKLVPFFSLTIF
;
A
#
# COMPACT_ATOMS: atom_id res chain seq x y z
N SER A 1 26.12 -2.69 3.69
CA SER A 1 24.80 -2.11 3.99
C SER A 1 23.77 -3.22 3.88
N PRO A 2 23.06 -3.63 4.94
CA PRO A 2 22.00 -4.61 4.81
C PRO A 2 20.87 -3.97 4.02
N SER A 3 20.57 -4.48 2.83
CA SER A 3 19.39 -4.05 2.08
C SER A 3 18.15 -4.40 2.90
N THR A 4 17.53 -3.43 3.55
CA THR A 4 16.27 -3.64 4.27
C THR A 4 15.21 -4.11 3.28
N ARG A 5 14.82 -5.38 3.39
CA ARG A 5 13.82 -6.00 2.50
C ARG A 5 12.39 -5.80 2.99
N TRP A 6 12.21 -5.39 4.24
CA TRP A 6 10.91 -5.19 4.88
C TRP A 6 10.65 -3.70 5.12
N GLU A 7 9.48 -3.22 4.76
CA GLU A 7 9.05 -1.85 5.01
C GLU A 7 7.68 -1.87 5.71
N MET A 8 7.54 -1.07 6.76
CA MET A 8 6.29 -0.89 7.48
C MET A 8 5.87 0.58 7.36
N GLN A 9 4.62 0.82 6.99
CA GLN A 9 4.08 2.16 6.79
C GLN A 9 2.75 2.31 7.50
N ALA A 10 2.59 3.41 8.25
CA ALA A 10 1.32 3.85 8.79
C ALA A 10 0.99 5.23 8.22
N SER A 11 -0.26 5.44 7.80
CA SER A 11 -0.72 6.72 7.26
C SER A 11 -2.07 7.09 7.84
N GLY A 12 -2.26 8.35 8.21
CA GLY A 12 -3.54 8.90 8.62
C GLY A 12 -3.82 10.19 7.87
N SER A 13 -5.03 10.32 7.31
CA SER A 13 -5.52 11.55 6.72
C SER A 13 -6.88 11.90 7.32
N TYR A 14 -7.06 13.17 7.64
CA TYR A 14 -8.34 13.72 8.06
C TYR A 14 -8.72 14.84 7.08
N GLU A 15 -9.99 14.89 6.73
CA GLU A 15 -10.55 15.94 5.89
C GLU A 15 -11.63 16.66 6.69
N LEU A 16 -11.47 17.98 6.83
CA LEU A 16 -12.37 18.86 7.55
C LEU A 16 -13.09 19.77 6.56
N THR A 17 -14.36 19.49 6.29
CA THR A 17 -15.15 20.26 5.32
C THR A 17 -15.69 21.54 5.97
N ARG A 18 -14.99 22.67 5.79
CA ARG A 18 -15.41 23.99 6.29
C ARG A 18 -16.58 24.55 5.48
N GLY A 19 -17.80 24.19 5.85
CA GLY A 19 -19.04 24.76 5.29
C GLY A 19 -20.30 23.98 5.65
N PHE A 20 -20.18 22.65 5.68
CA PHE A 20 -21.20 21.73 6.19
C PHE A 20 -20.48 20.68 7.05
N HIS A 21 -20.59 20.79 8.38
CA HIS A 21 -19.96 19.90 9.39
C HIS A 21 -20.48 18.45 9.37
N VAL A 22 -21.00 17.99 8.23
CA VAL A 22 -21.61 16.68 8.01
C VAL A 22 -20.61 15.71 7.34
N TYR A 23 -19.50 16.23 6.81
CA TYR A 23 -18.53 15.48 6.01
C TYR A 23 -17.11 15.57 6.59
N ASP A 24 -16.92 14.98 7.76
CA ASP A 24 -15.58 14.70 8.28
C ASP A 24 -15.19 13.27 7.89
N MET A 25 -14.11 13.13 7.11
CA MET A 25 -13.61 11.83 6.69
C MET A 25 -12.25 11.56 7.33
N ILE A 26 -12.14 10.46 8.08
CA ILE A 26 -10.90 9.95 8.62
C ILE A 26 -10.55 8.67 7.87
N GLN A 27 -9.35 8.64 7.28
CA GLN A 27 -8.79 7.47 6.65
C GLN A 27 -7.46 7.12 7.31
N ASN A 28 -7.36 5.89 7.80
CA ASN A 28 -6.12 5.33 8.34
C ASN A 28 -5.70 4.12 7.53
N SER A 29 -4.40 3.90 7.37
CA SER A 29 -3.87 2.69 6.77
C SER A 29 -2.62 2.20 7.48
N PHE A 30 -2.45 0.88 7.49
CA PHE A 30 -1.25 0.21 7.94
C PHE A 30 -0.84 -0.82 6.88
N THR A 31 0.42 -0.77 6.46
CA THR A 31 0.96 -1.58 5.37
C THR A 31 2.29 -2.18 5.76
N VAL A 32 2.46 -3.47 5.47
CA VAL A 32 3.75 -4.16 5.52
C VAL A 32 4.09 -4.60 4.11
N SER A 33 5.31 -4.34 3.67
CA SER A 33 5.79 -4.77 2.36
C SER A 33 7.15 -5.45 2.42
N TYR A 34 7.38 -6.35 1.48
CA TYR A 34 8.61 -7.11 1.31
C TYR A 34 9.11 -7.00 -0.14
N VAL A 35 10.37 -6.62 -0.32
CA VAL A 35 11.01 -6.48 -1.63
C VAL A 35 12.05 -7.59 -1.83
N ARG A 36 11.92 -8.34 -2.92
CA ARG A 36 12.89 -9.35 -3.34
C ARG A 36 13.27 -9.16 -4.82
N PRO A 37 14.56 -9.05 -5.16
CA PRO A 37 14.99 -9.10 -6.56
C PRO A 37 14.82 -10.53 -7.10
N LEU A 38 14.06 -10.67 -8.18
CA LEU A 38 14.06 -11.87 -9.01
C LEU A 38 15.20 -11.74 -10.01
N GLU A 39 16.18 -12.64 -9.91
CA GLU A 39 17.28 -12.72 -10.86
C GLU A 39 16.89 -13.71 -11.96
N ARG A 40 16.86 -13.26 -13.21
CA ARG A 40 16.67 -14.13 -14.37
C ARG A 40 17.87 -14.01 -15.29
N ASN A 41 18.50 -15.15 -15.57
CA ASN A 41 19.57 -15.23 -16.56
C ASN A 41 18.94 -15.28 -17.94
N PHE A 42 19.23 -14.30 -18.79
CA PHE A 42 18.89 -14.33 -20.21
C PHE A 42 20.15 -14.71 -21.00
N ASN A 43 20.07 -15.81 -21.73
CA ASN A 43 21.07 -16.18 -22.73
C ASN A 43 20.61 -15.65 -24.08
N GLU A 44 20.83 -14.37 -24.35
CA GLU A 44 20.87 -13.89 -25.73
C GLU A 44 22.28 -14.16 -26.26
N GLY A 45 22.39 -14.59 -27.53
CA GLY A 45 23.62 -15.12 -28.14
C GLY A 45 24.85 -14.20 -28.15
N THR A 46 24.78 -13.04 -27.51
CA THR A 46 25.83 -12.01 -27.35
C THR A 46 26.44 -11.96 -25.93
N GLY A 47 25.94 -12.74 -24.97
CA GLY A 47 26.50 -12.84 -23.62
C GLY A 47 25.43 -12.89 -22.52
N ALA A 48 25.75 -13.52 -21.38
CA ALA A 48 24.79 -13.68 -20.28
C ALA A 48 24.54 -12.35 -19.55
N VAL A 49 23.39 -11.72 -19.79
CA VAL A 49 22.95 -10.53 -19.05
C VAL A 49 22.11 -10.96 -17.85
N ARG A 50 22.51 -10.53 -16.65
CA ARG A 50 21.74 -10.74 -15.40
C ARG A 50 20.79 -9.57 -15.19
N LEU A 51 19.51 -9.75 -15.50
CA LEU A 51 18.47 -8.78 -15.18
C LEU A 51 17.96 -9.03 -13.75
N LYS A 52 17.90 -7.96 -12.95
CA LYS A 52 17.32 -7.97 -11.61
C LYS A 52 16.01 -7.19 -11.63
N TYR A 53 14.89 -7.90 -11.51
CA TYR A 53 13.58 -7.28 -11.39
C TYR A 53 13.16 -7.30 -9.92
N PRO A 54 13.15 -6.14 -9.23
CA PRO A 54 12.61 -6.11 -7.88
C PRO A 54 11.11 -6.41 -7.93
N ILE A 55 10.67 -7.33 -7.09
CA ILE A 55 9.26 -7.62 -6.87
C ILE A 55 8.94 -7.16 -5.46
N ARG A 56 7.91 -6.33 -5.32
CA ARG A 56 7.38 -5.89 -4.02
C ARG A 56 6.04 -6.57 -3.76
N LEU A 57 5.96 -7.29 -2.66
CA LEU A 57 4.71 -7.79 -2.09
C LEU A 57 4.31 -6.88 -0.95
N ALA A 58 3.04 -6.49 -0.86
CA ALA A 58 2.52 -5.71 0.24
C ALA A 58 1.17 -6.26 0.73
N ALA A 59 0.94 -6.16 2.03
CA ALA A 59 -0.32 -6.48 2.66
C ALA A 59 -0.64 -5.39 3.69
N GLY A 60 -1.92 -5.07 3.85
CA GLY A 60 -2.30 -4.03 4.77
C GLY A 60 -3.78 -3.99 5.08
N VAL A 61 -4.13 -3.08 5.96
CA VAL A 61 -5.50 -2.77 6.33
C VAL A 61 -5.73 -1.28 6.18
N ARG A 62 -6.88 -0.92 5.63
CA ARG A 62 -7.35 0.47 5.55
C ARG A 62 -8.63 0.58 6.34
N THR A 63 -8.72 1.60 7.19
CA THR A 63 -9.99 1.98 7.82
C THR A 63 -10.45 3.29 7.22
N GLN A 64 -11.70 3.32 6.73
CA GLN A 64 -12.32 4.52 6.20
C GLN A 64 -13.65 4.74 6.92
N SER A 65 -13.87 5.96 7.42
CA SER A 65 -15.17 6.39 7.94
C SER A 65 -15.97 7.05 6.83
N PHE A 66 -17.18 6.55 6.56
CA PHE A 66 -18.12 7.20 5.65
C PHE A 66 -19.22 7.89 6.46
N PRO A 67 -19.53 9.16 6.19
CA PRO A 67 -20.68 9.82 6.77
C PRO A 67 -21.97 9.22 6.18
N ASN A 68 -22.89 8.73 7.03
CA ASN A 68 -24.26 8.46 6.62
C ASN A 68 -25.15 9.64 6.99
N PHE A 69 -26.09 9.97 6.10
CA PHE A 69 -27.14 10.97 6.33
C PHE A 69 -28.14 10.57 7.45
N THR A 70 -28.09 9.33 7.92
CA THR A 70 -28.94 8.77 8.97
C THR A 70 -28.10 8.37 10.19
N GLN A 71 -27.86 9.32 11.12
CA GLN A 71 -27.37 9.16 12.51
C GLN A 71 -26.32 8.05 12.85
N GLY A 72 -25.57 7.54 11.88
CA GLY A 72 -24.73 6.36 12.05
C GLY A 72 -23.38 6.51 11.38
N SER A 73 -22.31 6.56 12.17
CA SER A 73 -20.94 6.47 11.65
C SER A 73 -20.68 5.05 11.13
N SER A 74 -20.38 4.91 9.84
CA SER A 74 -19.97 3.62 9.27
C SER A 74 -18.47 3.60 9.08
N ARG A 75 -17.77 2.85 9.95
CA ARG A 75 -16.34 2.58 9.82
C ARG A 75 -16.17 1.22 9.15
N LYS A 76 -15.52 1.19 7.99
CA LYS A 76 -15.16 -0.06 7.31
C LYS A 76 -13.68 -0.34 7.49
N LEU A 77 -13.35 -1.58 7.83
CA LEU A 77 -11.99 -2.11 7.79
C LEU A 77 -11.85 -2.96 6.54
N VAL A 78 -10.94 -2.58 5.66
CA VAL A 78 -10.73 -3.18 4.35
C VAL A 78 -9.30 -3.73 4.30
N PRO A 79 -9.11 -5.05 4.34
CA PRO A 79 -7.80 -5.65 4.07
C PRO A 79 -7.47 -5.52 2.58
N PHE A 80 -6.18 -5.42 2.25
CA PHE A 80 -5.72 -5.40 0.87
C PHE A 80 -4.37 -6.10 0.72
N PHE A 81 -4.09 -6.54 -0.50
CA PHE A 81 -2.81 -7.11 -0.92
C PHE A 81 -2.39 -6.46 -2.25
N SER A 82 -1.08 -6.29 -2.45
CA SER A 82 -0.52 -5.70 -3.67
C SER A 82 0.75 -6.43 -4.09
N LEU A 83 0.89 -6.61 -5.41
CA LEU A 83 2.09 -7.10 -6.07
C LEU A 83 2.55 -6.01 -7.05
N THR A 84 3.77 -5.53 -6.89
CA THR A 84 4.38 -4.54 -7.79
C THR A 84 5.63 -5.12 -8.43
N ILE A 85 5.69 -5.04 -9.76
CA ILE A 85 6.83 -5.40 -10.60
C ILE A 85 7.33 -4.09 -11.22
N PHE A 86 8.63 -3.82 -11.11
CA PHE A 86 9.27 -2.62 -11.66
C PHE A 86 9.85 -2.87 -13.05
#